data_AF-A0A955SQT9-F1
#
_entry.id   AF-A0A955SQT9-F1
#
_cell.length_a   1.000
_cell.length_b   1.000
_cell.length_c   1.000
_cell.angle_alpha   90.00
_cell.angle_beta   90.00
_cell.angle_gamma   90.00
#
_symmetry.space_group_name_H-M   'P 1'
#
loop_
_entity.id
_entity.type
_entity.pdbx_description
1 polymer ?
#
loop_
_entity_poly.entity_id
_entity_poly.type
_entity_poly.pdbx_seq_one_letter_code
_entity_poly.pdbx_strand_id
1 'polypeptide(L)'
;MNRPSTLTDSSAQWISMRGTRKDQGLYLQFAKRFDWKGEGNVSLEISAVSEYHVWVNGIFIGRGPAVGSAQLSFYHTYTIATSILKQGENLLAVLLFHDGRTTKTTQGFQYGDPGLIARVVGAMEECVTDNSWRVRRAPEYSRVPSMVSKWGGYKEFYHGEKADDWREASFNHRSWRKATVVAPPQSPD
;
A
#
# COMPACT_ATOMS: atom_id res chain seq x y z
N MET A 1 10.34 25.23 -18.74
CA MET A 1 10.24 24.82 -17.32
C MET A 1 10.08 23.31 -17.29
N ASN A 2 10.98 22.58 -16.62
CA ASN A 2 10.86 21.12 -16.50
C ASN A 2 9.76 20.79 -15.48
N ARG A 3 8.80 19.95 -15.86
CA ARG A 3 7.79 19.42 -14.94
C ARG A 3 8.49 18.51 -13.90
N PRO A 4 8.17 18.60 -12.61
CA PRO A 4 8.71 17.69 -11.61
C PRO A 4 8.31 16.24 -11.92
N SER A 5 9.26 15.30 -11.77
CA SER A 5 9.02 13.87 -12.01
C SER A 5 7.92 13.36 -11.07
N THR A 6 6.99 12.57 -11.58
CA THR A 6 5.86 12.00 -10.85
C THR A 6 6.05 10.51 -10.58
N LEU A 7 5.14 9.90 -9.82
CA LEU A 7 5.14 8.46 -9.54
C LEU A 7 5.22 7.62 -10.81
N THR A 8 4.55 8.04 -11.89
CA THR A 8 4.55 7.36 -13.19
C THR A 8 5.85 7.54 -13.98
N ASP A 9 6.67 8.55 -13.66
CA ASP A 9 7.98 8.79 -14.29
C ASP A 9 9.12 8.03 -13.60
N SER A 10 8.81 7.28 -12.53
CA SER A 10 9.79 6.56 -11.72
C SER A 10 9.94 5.10 -12.13
N SER A 11 10.91 4.41 -11.53
CA SER A 11 11.11 2.96 -11.66
C SER A 11 10.09 2.14 -10.85
N ALA A 12 9.14 2.77 -10.16
CA ALA A 12 8.14 2.10 -9.32
C ALA A 12 7.29 1.12 -10.12
N GLN A 13 6.95 -0.01 -9.52
CA GLN A 13 6.13 -1.05 -10.14
C GLN A 13 4.93 -1.35 -9.25
N TRP A 14 3.81 -1.77 -9.84
CA TRP A 14 2.71 -2.31 -9.07
C TRP A 14 3.14 -3.65 -8.49
N ILE A 15 2.99 -3.81 -7.17
CA ILE A 15 3.37 -5.02 -6.44
C ILE A 15 2.20 -5.63 -5.69
N SER A 16 2.22 -6.95 -5.52
CA SER A 16 1.21 -7.71 -4.79
C SER A 16 1.81 -8.96 -4.14
N MET A 17 0.97 -9.81 -3.56
CA MET A 17 1.38 -11.13 -3.05
C MET A 17 1.13 -12.21 -4.10
N ARG A 18 2.14 -13.04 -4.41
CA ARG A 18 1.97 -14.15 -5.36
C ARG A 18 0.82 -15.07 -4.92
N GLY A 19 -0.11 -15.31 -5.84
CA GLY A 19 -1.23 -16.23 -5.69
C GLY A 19 -2.53 -15.62 -5.17
N THR A 20 -2.61 -14.29 -4.97
CA THR A 20 -3.80 -13.63 -4.38
C THR A 20 -4.69 -12.92 -5.40
N ARG A 21 -4.37 -12.98 -6.70
CA ARG A 21 -5.08 -12.28 -7.79
C ARG A 21 -6.60 -12.53 -7.81
N LYS A 22 -7.04 -13.72 -7.43
CA LYS A 22 -8.46 -14.14 -7.47
C LYS A 22 -9.18 -13.98 -6.12
N ASP A 23 -8.49 -13.52 -5.08
CA ASP A 23 -9.08 -13.41 -3.76
C ASP A 23 -10.05 -12.23 -3.67
N GLN A 24 -11.03 -12.38 -2.80
CA GLN A 24 -11.96 -11.33 -2.39
C GLN A 24 -11.77 -11.04 -0.90
N GLY A 25 -12.05 -9.81 -0.48
CA GLY A 25 -11.84 -9.38 0.92
C GLY A 25 -10.39 -9.58 1.37
N LEU A 26 -9.43 -9.26 0.50
CA LEU A 26 -8.02 -9.52 0.71
C LEU A 26 -7.37 -8.37 1.49
N TYR A 27 -6.76 -8.71 2.63
CA TYR A 27 -5.90 -7.80 3.37
C TYR A 27 -4.43 -8.24 3.26
N LEU A 28 -3.58 -7.34 2.76
CA LEU A 28 -2.14 -7.53 2.63
C LEU A 28 -1.39 -6.48 3.44
N GLN A 29 -0.40 -6.90 4.21
CA GLN A 29 0.53 -6.01 4.88
C GLN A 29 1.83 -5.99 4.10
N PHE A 30 2.28 -4.78 3.76
CA PHE A 30 3.52 -4.50 3.07
C PHE A 30 4.47 -3.72 3.98
N ALA A 31 5.76 -4.00 3.86
CA ALA A 31 6.80 -3.32 4.61
C ALA A 31 8.04 -3.09 3.74
N LYS A 32 8.59 -1.88 3.84
CA LYS A 32 9.85 -1.49 3.20
C LYS A 32 10.62 -0.55 4.11
N ARG A 33 11.93 -0.78 4.19
CA ARG A 33 12.86 0.08 4.90
C ARG A 33 13.51 1.05 3.91
N PHE A 34 13.75 2.29 4.35
CA PHE A 34 14.42 3.33 3.59
C PHE A 34 15.26 4.21 4.52
N ASP A 35 16.35 4.76 4.01
CA ASP A 35 17.25 5.61 4.78
C ASP A 35 16.98 7.10 4.55
N TRP A 36 17.05 7.90 5.61
CA TRP A 36 16.94 9.35 5.57
C TRP A 36 18.17 10.00 6.22
N LYS A 37 18.67 11.08 5.62
CA LYS A 37 19.93 11.73 6.07
C LYS A 37 19.82 12.39 7.45
N GLY A 38 18.61 12.58 7.98
CA GLY A 38 18.36 13.38 9.17
C GLY A 38 18.03 14.86 8.85
N GLU A 39 18.04 15.23 7.57
CA GLU A 39 17.75 16.57 7.09
C GLU A 39 16.99 16.54 5.77
N GLY A 40 16.30 17.65 5.45
CA GLY A 40 15.48 17.78 4.25
C GLY A 40 14.07 17.20 4.39
N ASN A 41 13.23 17.51 3.40
CA ASN A 41 11.85 17.05 3.38
C ASN A 41 11.75 15.65 2.75
N VAL A 42 10.85 14.83 3.28
CA VAL A 42 10.46 13.55 2.70
C VAL A 42 9.00 13.59 2.31
N SER A 43 8.67 13.10 1.13
CA SER A 43 7.28 12.87 0.72
C SER A 43 7.06 11.45 0.25
N LEU A 44 5.82 10.98 0.43
CA LEU A 44 5.36 9.69 -0.04
C LEU A 44 4.30 9.90 -1.11
N GLU A 45 4.53 9.35 -2.28
CA GLU A 45 3.52 9.17 -3.32
C GLU A 45 3.01 7.74 -3.28
N ILE A 46 1.70 7.53 -3.23
CA ILE A 46 1.13 6.19 -3.04
C ILE A 46 -0.26 6.06 -3.66
N SER A 47 -0.50 4.90 -4.28
CA SER A 47 -1.81 4.43 -4.73
C SER A 47 -1.96 2.93 -4.50
N ALA A 48 -3.20 2.44 -4.50
CA ALA A 48 -3.50 1.03 -4.35
C ALA A 48 -4.77 0.65 -5.08
N VAL A 49 -4.91 -0.64 -5.33
CA VAL A 49 -6.16 -1.29 -5.73
C VAL A 49 -6.52 -2.29 -4.61
N SER A 50 -7.50 -2.04 -3.75
CA SER A 50 -8.52 -0.99 -3.83
C SER A 50 -8.29 0.16 -2.86
N GLU A 51 -7.83 -0.14 -1.65
CA GLU A 51 -7.62 0.82 -0.57
C GLU A 51 -6.31 0.53 0.15
N TYR A 52 -5.69 1.57 0.73
CA TYR A 52 -4.54 1.47 1.60
C TYR A 52 -4.71 2.29 2.88
N HIS A 53 -4.03 1.84 3.92
CA HIS A 53 -3.66 2.62 5.09
C HIS A 53 -2.14 2.59 5.19
N VAL A 54 -1.51 3.72 5.50
CA VAL A 54 -0.04 3.83 5.51
C VAL A 54 0.48 4.48 6.79
N TRP A 55 1.60 3.93 7.27
CA TRP A 55 2.32 4.34 8.46
C TRP A 55 3.80 4.52 8.16
N VAL A 56 4.42 5.47 8.86
CA VAL A 56 5.88 5.61 8.94
C VAL A 56 6.29 5.47 10.40
N ASN A 57 7.17 4.51 10.68
CA ASN A 57 7.66 4.22 12.05
C ASN A 57 6.53 4.09 13.09
N GLY A 58 5.47 3.35 12.77
CA GLY A 58 4.31 3.16 13.65
C GLY A 58 3.29 4.32 13.63
N ILE A 59 3.65 5.50 13.11
CA ILE A 59 2.77 6.67 13.06
C ILE A 59 1.93 6.67 11.79
N PHE A 60 0.61 6.78 11.96
CA PHE A 60 -0.33 6.80 10.85
C PHE A 60 -0.19 8.09 10.03
N ILE A 61 -0.10 7.94 8.71
CA ILE A 61 0.04 9.06 7.77
C ILE A 61 -1.27 9.35 7.06
N GLY A 62 -1.98 8.31 6.63
CA GLY A 62 -3.22 8.49 5.87
C GLY A 62 -3.78 7.21 5.29
N ARG A 63 -4.92 7.39 4.62
CA ARG A 63 -5.64 6.35 3.87
C ARG A 63 -6.00 6.85 2.48
N GLY A 64 -6.19 5.93 1.55
CA GLY A 64 -6.58 6.24 0.19
C GLY A 64 -6.60 4.97 -0.67
N PRO A 65 -6.40 5.10 -2.00
CA PRO A 65 -6.52 6.35 -2.73
C PRO A 65 -7.96 6.88 -2.69
N ALA A 66 -8.19 8.10 -3.19
CA ALA A 66 -9.55 8.51 -3.53
C ALA A 66 -10.17 7.50 -4.50
N VAL A 67 -11.48 7.25 -4.37
CA VAL A 67 -12.18 6.29 -5.23
C VAL A 67 -12.10 6.75 -6.68
N GLY A 68 -11.48 5.91 -7.52
CA GLY A 68 -11.36 6.12 -8.95
C GLY A 68 -12.36 5.32 -9.77
N SER A 69 -12.18 5.32 -11.08
CA SER A 69 -12.83 4.39 -12.02
C SER A 69 -11.79 3.41 -12.58
N ALA A 70 -12.24 2.41 -13.35
CA ALA A 70 -11.33 1.48 -14.01
C ALA A 70 -10.34 2.19 -14.97
N GLN A 71 -10.69 3.38 -15.48
CA GLN A 71 -9.89 4.17 -16.40
C GLN A 71 -9.12 5.31 -15.71
N LEU A 72 -9.46 5.64 -14.45
CA LEU A 72 -8.88 6.76 -13.72
C LEU A 72 -8.51 6.33 -12.31
N SER A 73 -7.21 6.16 -12.10
CA SER A 73 -6.62 5.91 -10.77
C SER A 73 -6.05 7.19 -10.19
N PHE A 74 -6.33 7.43 -8.91
CA PHE A 74 -5.74 8.53 -8.14
C PHE A 74 -4.56 8.02 -7.31
N TYR A 75 -3.57 8.88 -7.08
CA TYR A 75 -2.56 8.69 -6.04
C TYR A 75 -2.54 9.90 -5.13
N HIS A 76 -2.06 9.72 -3.91
CA HIS A 76 -1.86 10.83 -2.98
C HIS A 76 -0.36 11.10 -2.80
N THR A 77 -0.04 12.37 -2.54
CA THR A 77 1.27 12.79 -2.07
C THR A 77 1.15 13.28 -0.64
N TYR A 78 1.83 12.61 0.29
CA TYR A 78 1.92 13.01 1.69
C TYR A 78 3.29 13.61 1.97
N THR A 79 3.31 14.81 2.56
CA THR A 79 4.54 15.32 3.19
C THR A 79 4.72 14.63 4.54
N ILE A 80 5.84 13.96 4.74
CA ILE A 80 6.14 13.23 5.97
C ILE A 80 6.78 14.20 6.96
N ALA A 81 6.19 14.29 8.16
CA ALA A 81 6.73 15.15 9.21
C ALA A 81 8.12 14.67 9.63
N THR A 82 9.11 15.57 9.67
CA THR A 82 10.47 15.22 10.08
C THR A 82 10.54 14.75 11.54
N SER A 83 9.59 15.15 12.38
CA SER A 83 9.49 14.73 13.79
C SER A 83 9.22 13.24 13.99
N ILE A 84 8.73 12.52 12.97
CA ILE A 84 8.48 11.08 13.02
C ILE A 84 9.56 10.25 12.30
N LEU A 85 10.49 10.93 11.63
CA LEU A 85 11.61 10.31 10.95
C LEU A 85 12.81 10.18 11.90
N LYS A 86 13.63 9.17 11.63
CA LYS A 86 14.90 8.94 12.31
C LYS A 86 16.03 9.11 11.30
N GLN A 87 17.16 9.68 11.72
CA GLN A 87 18.37 9.63 10.91
C GLN A 87 18.78 8.16 10.71
N GLY A 88 19.07 7.79 9.46
CA GLY A 88 19.27 6.40 9.06
C GLY A 88 17.93 5.71 8.73
N GLU A 89 17.76 4.49 9.22
CA GLU A 89 16.72 3.59 8.76
C GLU A 89 15.32 3.94 9.30
N ASN A 90 14.36 4.01 8.39
CA ASN A 90 12.94 4.24 8.65
C ASN A 90 12.10 3.10 8.04
N LEU A 91 10.94 2.84 8.62
CA LEU A 91 10.00 1.84 8.14
C LEU A 91 8.77 2.52 7.50
N LEU A 92 8.49 2.15 6.26
CA LEU A 92 7.21 2.39 5.59
C LEU A 92 6.38 1.09 5.66
N ALA A 93 5.21 1.19 6.28
CA ALA A 93 4.28 0.08 6.48
C ALA A 93 2.93 0.40 5.81
N VAL A 94 2.39 -0.52 5.03
CA VAL A 94 1.13 -0.31 4.29
C VAL A 94 0.21 -1.50 4.47
N LEU A 95 -1.04 -1.25 4.87
CA LEU A 95 -2.12 -2.25 4.83
C LEU A 95 -2.95 -1.97 3.59
N LEU A 96 -2.98 -2.93 2.67
CA LEU A 96 -3.84 -2.91 1.49
C LEU A 96 -5.09 -3.73 1.77
N PHE A 97 -6.25 -3.16 1.46
CA PHE A 97 -7.50 -3.87 1.33
C PHE A 97 -7.91 -3.95 -0.14
N HIS A 98 -8.27 -5.14 -0.60
CA HIS A 98 -8.81 -5.36 -1.92
C HIS A 98 -10.10 -6.18 -1.83
N ASP A 99 -11.20 -5.55 -2.19
CA ASP A 99 -12.53 -6.17 -2.16
C ASP A 99 -12.60 -7.37 -3.13
N GLY A 100 -11.93 -7.26 -4.27
CA GLY A 100 -11.91 -8.25 -5.34
C GLY A 100 -11.99 -7.56 -6.69
N ARG A 101 -11.74 -8.31 -7.77
CA ARG A 101 -11.74 -7.76 -9.15
C ARG A 101 -13.06 -7.10 -9.55
N THR A 102 -14.15 -7.53 -8.93
CA THR A 102 -15.50 -7.01 -9.05
C THR A 102 -16.11 -6.95 -7.67
N THR A 103 -17.02 -6.00 -7.43
CA THR A 103 -17.76 -5.95 -6.19
C THR A 103 -19.24 -6.25 -6.38
N LYS A 104 -19.87 -6.77 -5.31
CA LYS A 104 -21.30 -7.03 -5.24
C LYS A 104 -22.10 -5.81 -4.81
N THR A 105 -21.43 -4.75 -4.34
CA THR A 105 -22.06 -3.52 -3.84
C THR A 105 -22.44 -2.59 -4.99
N THR A 106 -21.52 -2.40 -5.92
CA THR A 106 -21.68 -1.56 -7.11
C THR A 106 -21.68 -2.43 -8.36
N GLN A 107 -22.87 -2.71 -8.88
CA GLN A 107 -23.04 -3.54 -10.07
C GLN A 107 -22.29 -2.96 -11.27
N GLY A 108 -21.43 -3.77 -11.89
CA GLY A 108 -20.63 -3.37 -13.05
C GLY A 108 -19.28 -2.73 -12.72
N PHE A 109 -18.99 -2.43 -11.45
CA PHE A 109 -17.69 -1.86 -11.07
C PHE A 109 -16.57 -2.92 -11.09
N GLN A 110 -15.45 -2.57 -11.69
CA GLN A 110 -14.28 -3.43 -11.84
C GLN A 110 -13.05 -2.74 -11.21
N TYR A 111 -12.51 -3.32 -10.14
CA TYR A 111 -11.31 -2.80 -9.48
C TYR A 111 -10.02 -3.18 -10.21
N GLY A 112 -10.02 -4.30 -10.94
CA GLY A 112 -8.79 -4.89 -11.47
C GLY A 112 -8.08 -5.79 -10.45
N ASP A 113 -6.79 -6.04 -10.66
CA ASP A 113 -6.00 -6.96 -9.82
C ASP A 113 -5.45 -6.23 -8.57
N PRO A 114 -5.30 -6.89 -7.41
CA PRO A 114 -4.80 -6.24 -6.20
C PRO A 114 -3.37 -5.77 -6.38
N GLY A 115 -3.10 -4.51 -6.05
CA GLY A 115 -1.78 -3.93 -6.24
C GLY A 115 -1.53 -2.71 -5.36
N LEU A 116 -0.27 -2.51 -5.00
CA LEU A 116 0.26 -1.32 -4.34
C LEU A 116 1.33 -0.70 -5.24
N ILE A 117 1.32 0.62 -5.37
CA ILE A 117 2.42 1.37 -5.98
C ILE A 117 2.79 2.56 -5.09
N ALA A 118 4.07 2.77 -4.85
CA ALA A 118 4.53 3.88 -4.02
C ALA A 118 5.96 4.30 -4.37
N ARG A 119 6.26 5.56 -4.07
CA ARG A 119 7.59 6.18 -4.17
C ARG A 119 7.81 7.10 -2.98
N VAL A 120 8.97 6.97 -2.35
CA VAL A 120 9.45 7.91 -1.33
C VAL A 120 10.44 8.87 -1.99
N VAL A 121 10.16 10.16 -1.90
CA VAL A 121 11.02 11.24 -2.40
C VAL A 121 11.75 11.87 -1.21
N GLY A 122 13.06 12.11 -1.34
CA GLY A 122 13.89 12.68 -0.28
C GLY A 122 14.59 11.64 0.61
N ALA A 123 14.46 10.35 0.30
CA ALA A 123 15.30 9.30 0.87
C ALA A 123 16.75 9.37 0.34
N MET A 124 17.69 8.74 1.04
CA MET A 124 19.10 8.66 0.62
C MET A 124 19.28 7.89 -0.68
N GLU A 125 18.52 6.82 -0.84
CA GLU A 125 18.46 5.98 -2.03
C GLU A 125 17.03 5.97 -2.57
N GLU A 126 16.86 5.62 -3.85
CA GLU A 126 15.54 5.48 -4.45
C GLU A 126 14.75 4.38 -3.72
N CYS A 127 13.64 4.78 -3.09
CA CYS A 127 12.73 3.85 -2.43
C CYS A 127 11.38 3.85 -3.17
N VAL A 128 11.25 2.88 -4.08
CA VAL A 128 10.06 2.64 -4.89
C VAL A 128 9.49 1.25 -4.61
N THR A 129 8.25 0.99 -5.02
CA THR A 129 7.65 -0.34 -5.01
C THR A 129 8.29 -1.25 -6.06
N ASP A 130 8.85 -2.37 -5.60
CA ASP A 130 9.52 -3.38 -6.40
C ASP A 130 9.46 -4.75 -5.68
N ASN A 131 10.17 -5.75 -6.20
CA ASN A 131 10.22 -7.09 -5.59
C ASN A 131 11.02 -7.19 -4.28
N SER A 132 11.67 -6.11 -3.83
CA SER A 132 12.43 -6.08 -2.57
C SER A 132 11.54 -5.88 -1.34
N TRP A 133 10.32 -5.38 -1.55
CA TRP A 133 9.31 -5.22 -0.50
C TRP A 133 8.95 -6.54 0.15
N ARG A 134 8.61 -6.47 1.44
CA ARG A 134 8.09 -7.60 2.21
C ARG A 134 6.58 -7.56 2.22
N VAL A 135 5.95 -8.71 2.05
CA VAL A 135 4.49 -8.85 2.06
C VAL A 135 4.05 -10.11 2.80
N ARG A 136 2.96 -9.99 3.55
CA ARG A 136 2.17 -11.12 4.04
C ARG A 136 0.68 -10.80 3.97
N ARG A 137 -0.16 -11.83 4.12
CA ARG A 137 -1.57 -11.59 4.45
C ARG A 137 -1.67 -11.06 5.87
N ALA A 138 -2.59 -10.13 6.11
CA ALA A 138 -2.85 -9.62 7.44
C ALA A 138 -3.46 -10.75 8.31
N PRO A 139 -2.73 -11.28 9.33
CA PRO A 139 -3.22 -12.39 10.14
C PRO A 139 -4.47 -12.05 10.95
N GLU A 140 -4.67 -10.77 11.25
CA GLU A 140 -5.76 -10.23 12.05
C GLU A 140 -7.07 -10.05 11.26
N TYR A 141 -7.09 -10.25 9.94
CA TYR A 141 -8.31 -10.13 9.13
C TYR A 141 -8.80 -11.47 8.60
N SER A 142 -10.11 -11.73 8.73
CA SER A 142 -10.73 -12.92 8.16
C SER A 142 -10.76 -12.88 6.64
N ARG A 143 -10.61 -14.06 6.03
CA ARG A 143 -10.71 -14.25 4.57
C ARG A 143 -12.15 -14.34 4.05
N VAL A 144 -13.13 -14.39 4.95
CA VAL A 144 -14.54 -14.58 4.59
C VAL A 144 -15.23 -13.23 4.69
N PRO A 145 -15.43 -12.52 3.57
CA PRO A 145 -16.21 -11.31 3.58
C PRO A 145 -17.68 -11.66 3.85
N SER A 146 -18.28 -11.09 4.90
CA SER A 146 -19.72 -11.19 5.13
C SER A 146 -20.37 -9.91 4.61
N MET A 147 -21.09 -10.01 3.50
CA MET A 147 -21.77 -8.86 2.93
C MET A 147 -22.90 -8.41 3.87
N VAL A 148 -22.81 -7.18 4.37
CA VAL A 148 -23.84 -6.58 5.25
C VAL A 148 -25.07 -6.25 4.42
N SER A 149 -24.86 -5.53 3.32
CA SER A 149 -25.87 -5.25 2.30
C SER A 149 -25.19 -4.75 1.02
N LYS A 150 -25.94 -4.65 -0.09
CA LYS A 150 -25.42 -4.04 -1.33
C LYS A 150 -24.99 -2.58 -1.13
N TRP A 151 -25.61 -1.86 -0.20
CA TRP A 151 -25.33 -0.46 0.09
C TRP A 151 -24.26 -0.25 1.17
N GLY A 152 -24.13 -1.21 2.09
CA GLY A 152 -23.24 -1.13 3.25
C GLY A 152 -21.93 -1.90 3.13
N GLY A 153 -21.70 -2.59 2.02
CA GLY A 153 -20.46 -3.31 1.79
C GLY A 153 -20.31 -4.59 2.60
N TYR A 154 -19.07 -4.90 2.95
CA TYR A 154 -18.70 -6.10 3.68
C TYR A 154 -18.34 -5.76 5.12
N LYS A 155 -18.71 -6.66 6.03
CA LYS A 155 -18.27 -6.62 7.42
C LYS A 155 -16.86 -7.18 7.50
N GLU A 156 -15.97 -6.39 8.07
CA GLU A 156 -14.64 -6.83 8.45
C GLU A 156 -14.73 -7.66 9.75
N PHE A 157 -14.00 -8.77 9.81
CA PHE A 157 -13.82 -9.54 11.04
C PHE A 157 -12.36 -9.46 11.46
N TYR A 158 -12.13 -8.69 12.52
CA TYR A 158 -10.82 -8.42 13.09
C TYR A 158 -10.55 -9.34 14.30
N HIS A 159 -9.44 -10.05 14.24
CA HIS A 159 -8.91 -10.99 15.23
C HIS A 159 -7.79 -10.31 16.01
N GLY A 160 -8.16 -9.55 17.06
CA GLY A 160 -7.19 -8.78 17.85
C GLY A 160 -6.11 -9.63 18.52
N GLU A 161 -6.40 -10.90 18.78
CA GLU A 161 -5.45 -11.86 19.34
C GLU A 161 -4.33 -12.27 18.36
N LYS A 162 -4.49 -11.95 17.07
CA LYS A 162 -3.49 -12.21 16.02
C LYS A 162 -2.74 -10.94 15.59
N ALA A 163 -3.12 -9.79 16.15
CA ALA A 163 -2.44 -8.54 15.87
C ALA A 163 -1.02 -8.55 16.44
N ASP A 164 -0.09 -7.99 15.69
CA ASP A 164 1.30 -7.82 16.10
C ASP A 164 1.79 -6.41 15.74
N ASP A 165 3.02 -6.10 16.14
CA ASP A 165 3.61 -4.76 16.02
C ASP A 165 4.24 -4.51 14.64
N TRP A 166 3.72 -5.11 13.56
CA TRP A 166 4.34 -5.06 12.23
C TRP A 166 4.57 -3.65 11.64
N ARG A 167 3.90 -2.64 12.19
CA ARG A 167 4.03 -1.22 11.80
C ARG A 167 5.20 -0.53 12.50
N GLU A 168 5.71 -1.11 13.58
CA GLU A 168 6.79 -0.55 14.38
C GLU A 168 8.16 -0.76 13.73
N ALA A 169 9.02 0.24 13.81
CA ALA A 169 10.34 0.21 13.17
C ALA A 169 11.24 -0.94 13.67
N SER A 170 11.00 -1.42 14.90
CA SER A 170 11.71 -2.55 15.52
C SER A 170 11.27 -3.93 15.00
N PHE A 171 10.13 -4.03 14.30
CA PHE A 171 9.60 -5.32 13.86
C PHE A 171 10.45 -5.96 12.75
N ASN A 172 10.68 -7.26 12.84
CA ASN A 172 11.50 -7.99 11.88
C ASN A 172 10.65 -8.65 10.77
N HIS A 173 10.60 -8.02 9.60
CA HIS A 173 9.87 -8.53 8.43
C HIS A 173 10.63 -9.59 7.60
N ARG A 174 11.80 -10.09 8.04
CA ARG A 174 12.61 -11.02 7.24
C ARG A 174 11.90 -12.34 6.92
N SER A 175 11.03 -12.81 7.81
CA SER A 175 10.21 -14.01 7.62
C SER A 175 9.09 -13.83 6.60
N TRP A 176 8.77 -12.58 6.21
CA TRP A 176 7.74 -12.30 5.23
C TRP A 176 8.25 -12.59 3.81
N ARG A 177 7.30 -12.94 2.95
CA ARG A 177 7.60 -13.21 1.54
C ARG A 177 8.02 -11.92 0.86
N LYS A 178 8.81 -12.03 -0.21
CA LYS A 178 9.02 -10.92 -1.14
C LYS A 178 7.73 -10.63 -1.92
N ALA A 179 7.48 -9.36 -2.18
CA ALA A 179 6.40 -8.93 -3.05
C ALA A 179 6.67 -9.36 -4.49
N THR A 180 5.61 -9.48 -5.28
CA THR A 180 5.66 -9.86 -6.70
C THR A 180 5.20 -8.68 -7.53
N VAL A 181 5.99 -8.32 -8.54
CA VAL A 181 5.61 -7.31 -9.53
C VAL A 181 4.45 -7.84 -10.37
N VAL A 182 3.39 -7.06 -10.47
CA VAL A 182 2.16 -7.42 -11.21
C VAL A 182 1.91 -6.55 -12.44
N ALA A 183 2.42 -5.31 -12.45
CA ALA A 183 2.32 -4.41 -13.61
C ALA A 183 3.40 -3.30 -13.55
N PRO A 184 3.77 -2.69 -14.69
CA PRO A 184 4.60 -1.49 -14.74
C PRO A 184 3.80 -0.24 -14.27
N PRO A 185 4.47 0.89 -13.98
CA PRO A 185 3.80 2.13 -13.58
C PRO A 185 3.10 2.76 -14.79
N GLN A 186 1.85 2.41 -15.07
CA GLN A 186 1.13 2.98 -16.20
C GLN A 186 0.36 4.23 -15.79
N SER A 187 0.62 5.34 -16.49
CA SER A 187 -0.36 6.42 -16.67
C SER A 187 -1.40 5.92 -17.68
N PRO A 188 -2.70 6.27 -17.55
CA PRO A 188 -3.61 6.08 -18.68
C PRO A 188 -3.09 6.88 -19.88
N ASP A 189 -3.13 6.26 -21.07
CA ASP A 189 -3.11 6.97 -22.35
C ASP A 189 -4.43 7.74 -22.54
#